data_AF-A0A554KFL8-F1
#
_entry.id   AF-A0A554KFL8-F1
#
_cell.length_a   1.000
_cell.length_b   1.000
_cell.length_c   1.000
_cell.angle_alpha   90.00
_cell.angle_beta   90.00
_cell.angle_gamma   90.00
#
_symmetry.space_group_name_H-M   'P 1'
#
loop_
_entity.id
_entity.type
_entity.pdbx_description
1 polymer ?
#
loop_
_entity_poly.entity_id
_entity_poly.type
_entity_poly.pdbx_seq_one_letter_code
_entity_poly.pdbx_strand_id
1 'polypeptide(L)'
;MFSRDRERWQVYLQKVIAGEISHEFPIDANILGLVEALNDFPFLYTRGSCGGHVRTREHILKERVLRGFDADMPLFSGFAVYAGSWFTFTVDGSCQQGEQFAADLKQLLQGYQHTYFKNMPQTGPFAYAVVLAYQEEGKESVTKEEAKQLTVQTSELIEKVTELVKAFKEVS
;
A
#
# COMPACT_ATOMS: atom_id res chain seq x y z
N MET A 1 -7.54 -19.11 9.88
CA MET A 1 -6.50 -18.07 9.94
C MET A 1 -7.10 -16.70 9.60
N PHE A 2 -7.85 -16.60 8.49
CA PHE A 2 -8.56 -15.39 8.01
C PHE A 2 -9.38 -14.61 9.07
N SER A 3 -10.21 -15.28 9.90
CA SER A 3 -11.12 -14.58 10.83
C SER A 3 -10.42 -13.82 11.97
N ARG A 4 -9.41 -14.43 12.59
CA ARG A 4 -8.69 -13.82 13.73
C ARG A 4 -7.87 -12.60 13.33
N ASP A 5 -7.25 -12.64 12.16
CA ASP A 5 -6.46 -11.51 11.65
C ASP A 5 -7.37 -10.35 11.23
N ARG A 6 -8.56 -10.67 10.67
CA ARG A 6 -9.59 -9.68 10.38
C ARG A 6 -10.13 -9.01 11.64
N GLU A 7 -10.43 -9.76 12.70
CA GLU A 7 -10.88 -9.21 13.99
C GLU A 7 -9.84 -8.25 14.58
N ARG A 8 -8.56 -8.63 14.59
CA ARG A 8 -7.46 -7.78 15.07
C ARG A 8 -7.32 -6.49 14.27
N TRP A 9 -7.47 -6.58 12.95
CA TRP A 9 -7.39 -5.43 12.06
C TRP A 9 -8.58 -4.47 12.23
N GLN A 10 -9.79 -5.00 12.38
CA GLN A 10 -10.99 -4.20 12.66
C GLN A 10 -10.85 -3.44 13.99
N VAL A 11 -10.34 -4.09 15.03
CA VAL A 11 -10.03 -3.42 16.31
C VAL A 11 -8.97 -2.33 16.13
N TYR A 12 -7.93 -2.59 15.33
CA TYR A 12 -6.91 -1.58 15.03
C TYR A 12 -7.49 -0.38 14.26
N LEU A 13 -8.28 -0.61 13.21
CA LEU A 13 -8.96 0.44 12.44
C LEU A 13 -9.86 1.30 13.32
N GLN A 14 -10.68 0.69 14.17
CA GLN A 14 -11.55 1.41 15.10
C GLN A 14 -10.75 2.33 16.04
N LYS A 15 -9.62 1.86 16.54
CA LYS A 15 -8.74 2.65 17.40
C LYS A 15 -8.03 3.79 16.65
N VAL A 16 -7.68 3.60 15.38
CA VAL A 16 -7.12 4.66 14.52
C VAL A 16 -8.16 5.74 14.25
N ILE A 17 -9.39 5.34 13.88
CA ILE A 17 -10.52 6.26 13.64
C ILE A 17 -10.88 7.05 14.91
N ALA A 18 -10.85 6.39 16.07
CA ALA A 18 -11.11 7.01 17.36
C ALA A 18 -9.95 7.90 17.86
N GLY A 19 -8.81 7.95 17.16
CA GLY A 19 -7.63 8.71 17.57
C GLY A 19 -6.92 8.13 18.81
N GLU A 20 -7.23 6.89 19.19
CA GLU A 20 -6.71 6.22 20.39
C GLU A 20 -5.28 5.68 20.22
N ILE A 21 -4.83 5.51 18.98
CA ILE A 21 -3.45 5.12 18.64
C ILE A 21 -2.76 6.31 17.98
N SER A 22 -1.84 6.97 18.71
CA SER A 22 -1.10 8.11 18.16
C SER A 22 0.25 7.73 17.52
N HIS A 23 0.99 6.73 18.02
CA HIS A 23 2.31 6.33 17.50
C HIS A 23 2.46 4.80 17.68
N GLU A 24 2.64 3.96 16.67
CA GLU A 24 3.93 3.75 15.98
C GLU A 24 3.84 3.65 14.45
N PHE A 25 2.68 3.35 13.85
CA PHE A 25 2.47 3.42 12.39
C PHE A 25 0.97 3.63 12.11
N PRO A 26 0.44 4.86 12.21
CA PRO A 26 -0.93 5.13 11.76
C PRO A 26 -1.04 4.89 10.25
N ILE A 27 -2.20 4.43 9.77
CA ILE A 27 -2.48 4.39 8.33
C ILE A 27 -2.36 5.81 7.79
N ASP A 28 -1.62 5.98 6.69
CA ASP A 28 -1.44 7.29 6.08
C ASP A 28 -2.80 7.87 5.65
N ALA A 29 -3.06 9.12 6.03
CA ALA A 29 -4.36 9.76 5.82
C ALA A 29 -4.81 9.76 4.34
N ASN A 30 -3.85 9.82 3.40
CA ASN A 30 -4.15 9.83 1.97
C ASN A 30 -4.56 8.45 1.41
N ILE A 31 -4.25 7.34 2.09
CA ILE A 31 -4.68 5.99 1.68
C ILE A 31 -5.76 5.40 2.58
N LEU A 32 -6.08 6.07 3.71
CA LEU A 32 -7.05 5.59 4.69
C LEU A 32 -8.41 5.24 4.05
N GLY A 33 -8.97 6.13 3.23
CA GLY A 33 -10.28 5.87 2.59
C GLY A 33 -10.28 4.65 1.67
N LEU A 34 -9.15 4.36 0.99
CA LEU A 34 -8.99 3.13 0.21
C LEU A 34 -8.94 1.91 1.12
N VAL A 35 -8.18 1.98 2.23
CA VAL A 35 -8.06 0.87 3.18
C VAL A 35 -9.42 0.56 3.83
N GLU A 36 -10.18 1.58 4.22
CA GLU A 36 -11.54 1.40 4.75
C GLU A 36 -12.43 0.71 3.72
N ALA A 37 -12.47 1.23 2.48
CA ALA A 37 -13.29 0.67 1.41
C ALA A 37 -12.91 -0.79 1.06
N LEU A 38 -11.63 -1.15 1.15
CA LEU A 38 -11.17 -2.54 0.98
C LEU A 38 -11.67 -3.45 2.12
N ASN A 39 -11.62 -2.99 3.37
CA ASN A 39 -12.01 -3.81 4.53
C ASN A 39 -13.53 -3.90 4.75
N ASP A 40 -14.32 -3.12 4.01
CA ASP A 40 -15.77 -3.26 3.93
C ASP A 40 -16.21 -4.58 3.29
N PHE A 41 -15.38 -5.19 2.43
CA PHE A 41 -15.72 -6.46 1.81
C PHE A 41 -15.64 -7.62 2.81
N PRO A 42 -16.63 -8.53 2.83
CA PRO A 42 -16.64 -9.67 3.75
C PRO A 42 -15.54 -10.71 3.44
N PHE A 43 -15.07 -10.75 2.20
CA PHE A 43 -14.11 -11.73 1.69
C PHE A 43 -12.69 -11.19 1.55
N LEU A 44 -12.43 -9.92 1.89
CA LEU A 44 -11.12 -9.29 1.74
C LEU A 44 -10.65 -8.70 3.08
N TYR A 45 -9.35 -8.75 3.33
CA TYR A 45 -8.74 -7.96 4.40
C TYR A 45 -7.40 -7.38 3.97
N THR A 46 -7.13 -6.14 4.39
CA THR A 46 -5.85 -5.46 4.19
C THR A 46 -4.85 -5.94 5.24
N ARG A 47 -3.60 -6.21 4.82
CA ARG A 47 -2.51 -6.69 5.68
C ARG A 47 -1.52 -5.60 6.06
N GLY A 48 -1.43 -4.55 5.25
CA GLY A 48 -0.53 -3.42 5.45
C GLY A 48 -0.63 -2.46 4.28
N SER A 49 -0.28 -1.21 4.53
CA SER A 49 -0.36 -0.13 3.56
C SER A 49 0.68 0.96 3.84
N CYS A 50 1.02 1.71 2.81
CA CYS A 50 1.80 2.94 2.83
C CYS A 50 1.24 3.88 1.76
N GLY A 51 0.85 5.07 2.16
CA GLY A 51 0.32 6.12 1.27
C GLY A 51 1.40 6.80 0.43
N GLY A 52 2.68 6.48 0.67
CA GLY A 52 3.80 7.03 -0.07
C GLY A 52 4.35 8.29 0.59
N HIS A 53 5.68 8.34 0.70
CA HIS A 53 6.37 9.46 1.33
C HIS A 53 7.57 9.90 0.51
N VAL A 54 7.75 11.21 0.44
CA VAL A 54 9.01 11.81 0.01
C VAL A 54 9.90 11.92 1.23
N ARG A 55 11.04 11.21 1.22
CA ARG A 55 11.97 11.22 2.36
C ARG A 55 13.37 11.58 1.90
N THR A 56 14.07 12.36 2.71
CA THR A 56 15.50 12.57 2.49
C THR A 56 16.26 11.30 2.87
N ARG A 57 17.47 11.18 2.34
CA ARG A 57 18.43 10.14 2.69
C ARG A 57 18.62 10.01 4.21
N GLU A 58 18.80 11.13 4.90
CA GLU A 58 19.05 11.16 6.35
C GLU A 58 17.86 10.58 7.12
N HIS A 59 16.63 10.86 6.66
CA HIS A 59 15.42 10.32 7.25
C HIS A 59 15.33 8.80 7.07
N ILE A 60 15.64 8.30 5.87
CA ILE A 60 15.65 6.85 5.58
C ILE A 60 16.72 6.13 6.41
N LEU A 61 17.93 6.68 6.47
CA LEU A 61 19.02 6.12 7.29
C LEU A 61 18.64 6.10 8.76
N LYS A 62 18.11 7.20 9.30
CA LYS A 62 17.66 7.28 10.69
C LYS A 62 16.60 6.24 10.99
N GLU A 63 15.59 6.09 10.15
CA GLU A 63 14.56 5.05 10.36
C GLU A 63 15.10 3.63 10.20
N ARG A 64 15.98 3.37 9.24
CA ARG A 64 16.58 2.05 9.05
C ARG A 64 17.47 1.66 10.22
N VAL A 65 18.30 2.57 10.71
CA VAL A 65 19.13 2.37 11.92
C VAL A 65 18.24 2.12 13.14
N LEU A 66 17.18 2.91 13.33
CA LEU A 66 16.21 2.70 14.41
C LEU A 66 15.49 1.34 14.30
N ARG A 67 15.32 0.80 13.09
CA ARG A 67 14.70 -0.50 12.82
C ARG A 67 15.70 -1.66 12.70
N GLY A 68 17.00 -1.43 12.93
CA GLY A 68 18.03 -2.48 12.90
C GLY A 68 18.42 -2.99 11.51
N PHE A 69 18.16 -2.23 10.43
CA PHE A 69 18.66 -2.56 9.09
C PHE A 69 20.08 -2.02 8.88
N ASP A 70 20.93 -2.79 8.18
CA ASP A 70 22.30 -2.38 7.85
C ASP A 70 22.33 -1.05 7.06
N ALA A 71 23.20 -0.15 7.49
CA ALA A 71 23.30 1.23 7.01
C ALA A 71 24.14 1.40 5.72
N ASP A 72 24.71 0.32 5.19
CA ASP A 72 25.78 0.35 4.17
C ASP A 72 25.30 0.52 2.72
N MET A 73 24.09 1.03 2.48
CA MET A 73 23.69 1.37 1.11
C MET A 73 24.42 2.63 0.61
N PRO A 74 25.07 2.57 -0.56
CA PRO A 74 25.63 3.76 -1.19
C PRO A 74 24.49 4.70 -1.56
N LEU A 75 24.47 5.86 -0.94
CA LEU A 75 23.44 6.86 -1.13
C LEU A 75 24.17 8.15 -1.51
N PHE A 76 23.94 8.65 -2.71
CA PHE A 76 24.55 9.87 -3.21
C PHE A 76 23.95 11.09 -2.48
N SER A 77 24.71 12.18 -2.33
CA SER A 77 24.28 13.37 -1.57
C SER A 77 23.21 14.19 -2.33
N GLY A 78 22.13 14.59 -1.65
CA GLY A 78 21.16 15.57 -2.17
C GLY A 78 19.75 15.06 -2.52
N PHE A 79 19.36 13.86 -2.09
CA PHE A 79 18.19 13.20 -2.69
C PHE A 79 16.96 13.00 -1.80
N ALA A 80 15.80 13.12 -2.45
CA ALA A 80 14.49 12.75 -1.95
C ALA A 80 14.09 11.42 -2.60
N VAL A 81 14.12 10.32 -1.86
CA VAL A 81 13.66 9.02 -2.37
C VAL A 81 12.16 8.94 -2.11
N TYR A 82 11.38 8.70 -3.16
CA TYR A 82 9.98 8.36 -3.01
C TYR A 82 9.89 6.92 -2.47
N ALA A 83 9.47 6.76 -1.20
CA ALA A 83 9.44 5.49 -0.50
C ALA A 83 8.39 4.50 -1.03
N GLY A 84 7.65 4.90 -2.07
CA GLY A 84 6.63 4.09 -2.73
C GLY A 84 5.29 4.09 -1.98
N SER A 85 4.20 4.01 -2.74
CA SER A 85 2.88 3.77 -2.20
C SER A 85 2.44 2.35 -2.53
N TRP A 86 1.92 1.65 -1.53
CA TRP A 86 1.57 0.25 -1.64
C TRP A 86 0.49 -0.15 -0.65
N PHE A 87 -0.19 -1.24 -0.95
CA PHE A 87 -0.97 -1.97 0.02
C PHE A 87 -0.90 -3.47 -0.28
N THR A 88 -1.14 -4.27 0.76
CA THR A 88 -1.21 -5.72 0.65
C THR A 88 -2.56 -6.17 1.18
N PHE A 89 -3.13 -7.18 0.56
CA PHE A 89 -4.41 -7.74 0.99
C PHE A 89 -4.44 -9.24 0.79
N THR A 90 -5.44 -9.87 1.36
CA THR A 90 -5.73 -11.29 1.11
C THR A 90 -7.22 -11.45 0.97
N VAL A 91 -7.60 -12.32 0.04
CA VAL A 91 -9.00 -12.68 -0.18
C VAL A 91 -9.28 -14.09 0.33
N ASP A 92 -10.53 -14.35 0.66
CA ASP A 92 -11.02 -15.69 0.89
C ASP A 92 -11.04 -16.45 -0.44
N GLY A 93 -10.18 -17.47 -0.55
CA GLY A 93 -10.04 -18.30 -1.74
C GLY A 93 -11.24 -19.20 -2.06
N SER A 94 -12.24 -19.27 -1.18
CA SER A 94 -13.51 -19.92 -1.48
C SER A 94 -14.53 -18.97 -2.13
N CYS A 95 -14.23 -17.67 -2.17
CA CYS A 95 -15.11 -16.62 -2.67
C CYS A 95 -14.71 -16.19 -4.08
N GLN A 96 -15.55 -16.51 -5.08
CA GLN A 96 -15.33 -16.13 -6.48
C GLN A 96 -15.19 -14.61 -6.67
N GLN A 97 -15.88 -13.80 -5.86
CA GLN A 97 -15.80 -12.34 -5.90
C GLN A 97 -14.39 -11.84 -5.55
N GLY A 98 -13.67 -12.54 -4.64
CA GLY A 98 -12.30 -12.18 -4.28
C GLY A 98 -11.31 -12.35 -5.43
N GLU A 99 -11.45 -13.42 -6.21
CA GLU A 99 -10.62 -13.66 -7.40
C GLU A 99 -10.94 -12.66 -8.51
N GLN A 100 -12.22 -12.35 -8.74
CA GLN A 100 -12.63 -11.34 -9.73
C GLN A 100 -12.08 -9.96 -9.36
N PHE A 101 -12.22 -9.53 -8.11
CA PHE A 101 -11.68 -8.27 -7.63
C PHE A 101 -10.15 -8.17 -7.86
N ALA A 102 -9.41 -9.24 -7.53
CA ALA A 102 -7.97 -9.28 -7.74
C ALA A 102 -7.60 -9.19 -9.24
N ALA A 103 -8.40 -9.81 -10.12
CA ALA A 103 -8.21 -9.73 -11.56
C ALA A 103 -8.47 -8.32 -12.11
N ASP A 104 -9.57 -7.68 -11.68
CA ASP A 104 -9.95 -6.33 -12.12
C ASP A 104 -8.91 -5.29 -11.66
N LEU A 105 -8.45 -5.42 -10.42
CA LEU A 105 -7.39 -4.55 -9.88
C LEU A 105 -6.07 -4.74 -10.62
N LYS A 106 -5.71 -5.98 -10.95
CA LYS A 106 -4.53 -6.26 -11.78
C LYS A 106 -4.65 -5.64 -13.16
N GLN A 107 -5.83 -5.74 -13.80
CA GLN A 107 -6.08 -5.15 -15.11
C GLN A 107 -5.99 -3.62 -15.08
N LEU A 108 -6.55 -2.97 -14.05
CA LEU A 108 -6.44 -1.52 -13.87
C LEU A 108 -4.96 -1.07 -13.86
N LEU A 109 -4.10 -1.79 -13.13
CA LEU A 109 -2.70 -1.40 -12.96
C LEU A 109 -1.83 -1.62 -14.20
N GLN A 110 -2.20 -2.52 -15.12
CA GLN A 110 -1.43 -2.76 -16.35
C GLN A 110 -1.24 -1.53 -17.24
N GLY A 111 -2.09 -0.51 -17.09
CA GLY A 111 -1.98 0.75 -17.82
C GLY A 111 -0.99 1.77 -17.20
N TYR A 112 -0.41 1.49 -16.03
CA TYR A 112 0.36 2.46 -15.28
C TYR A 112 1.82 2.05 -15.12
N GLN A 113 2.73 2.96 -15.49
CA GLN A 113 4.15 2.82 -15.20
C GLN A 113 4.39 2.90 -13.68
N HIS A 114 5.48 2.29 -13.21
CA HIS A 114 5.85 2.29 -11.79
C HIS A 114 4.77 1.71 -10.86
N THR A 115 3.97 0.76 -11.36
CA THR A 115 3.04 -0.03 -10.57
C THR A 115 3.37 -1.51 -10.70
N TYR A 116 2.97 -2.31 -9.71
CA TYR A 116 2.92 -3.75 -9.90
C TYR A 116 1.83 -4.40 -9.06
N PHE A 117 1.37 -5.55 -9.55
CA PHE A 117 0.50 -6.46 -8.84
C PHE A 117 1.20 -7.83 -8.75
N LYS A 118 1.43 -8.32 -7.53
CA LYS A 118 2.20 -9.54 -7.31
C LYS A 118 1.53 -10.46 -6.28
N ASN A 119 1.47 -11.75 -6.57
CA ASN A 119 1.06 -12.75 -5.59
C ASN A 119 2.15 -12.96 -4.53
N MET A 120 1.74 -13.19 -3.28
CA MET A 120 2.62 -13.45 -2.14
C MET A 120 2.43 -14.88 -1.61
N PRO A 121 2.87 -15.92 -2.35
CA PRO A 121 2.62 -17.31 -1.98
C PRO A 121 3.16 -17.71 -0.61
N GLN A 122 4.23 -17.04 -0.14
CA GLN A 122 4.81 -17.23 1.19
C GLN A 122 3.90 -16.74 2.32
N THR A 123 2.96 -15.84 2.02
CA THR A 123 1.89 -15.42 2.94
C THR A 123 0.68 -16.35 2.84
N GLY A 124 0.34 -16.75 1.61
CA GLY A 124 -0.80 -17.60 1.31
C GLY A 124 -1.18 -17.55 -0.17
N PRO A 125 -1.95 -18.53 -0.67
CA PRO A 125 -2.28 -18.65 -2.08
C PRO A 125 -3.11 -17.48 -2.64
N PHE A 126 -3.84 -16.78 -1.77
CA PHE A 126 -4.75 -15.69 -2.13
C PHE A 126 -4.30 -14.34 -1.54
N ALA A 127 -2.99 -14.18 -1.32
CA ALA A 127 -2.39 -12.96 -0.81
C ALA A 127 -1.72 -12.18 -1.94
N TYR A 128 -1.92 -10.87 -1.96
CA TYR A 128 -1.46 -9.98 -3.03
C TYR A 128 -0.77 -8.75 -2.46
N ALA A 129 0.25 -8.29 -3.18
CA ALA A 129 0.90 -7.01 -3.00
C ALA A 129 0.60 -6.12 -4.21
N VAL A 130 0.18 -4.90 -3.91
CA VAL A 130 -0.14 -3.86 -4.88
C VAL A 130 0.75 -2.68 -4.61
N VAL A 131 1.48 -2.26 -5.63
CA VAL A 131 2.27 -1.04 -5.59
C VAL A 131 1.70 -0.06 -6.59
N LEU A 132 1.34 1.11 -6.06
CA LEU A 132 0.69 2.21 -6.76
C LEU A 132 1.71 3.20 -7.33
N ALA A 133 2.87 3.28 -6.70
CA ALA A 133 4.01 4.02 -7.22
C ALA A 133 5.27 3.51 -6.51
N TYR A 134 6.36 3.33 -7.24
CA TYR A 134 7.67 3.07 -6.65
C TYR A 134 8.77 3.73 -7.47
N GLN A 135 9.88 4.02 -6.82
CA GLN A 135 11.15 4.24 -7.52
C GLN A 135 11.79 2.88 -7.81
N GLU A 136 12.20 2.64 -9.05
CA GLU A 136 12.87 1.38 -9.41
C GLU A 136 14.14 1.15 -8.60
N GLU A 137 14.28 -0.08 -8.09
CA GLU A 137 15.45 -0.51 -7.35
C GLU A 137 16.69 -0.46 -8.26
N GLY A 138 17.78 0.13 -7.75
CA GLY A 138 19.03 0.30 -8.49
C GLY A 138 19.08 1.51 -9.42
N LYS A 139 18.00 2.30 -9.56
CA LYS A 139 18.05 3.62 -10.20
C LYS A 139 18.53 4.68 -9.21
N GLU A 140 19.18 5.71 -9.75
CA GLU A 140 19.45 6.93 -8.99
C GLU A 140 18.15 7.47 -8.37
N SER A 141 18.30 8.03 -7.19
CA SER A 141 17.23 8.70 -6.48
C SER A 141 16.58 9.81 -7.30
N VAL A 142 15.30 10.06 -7.05
CA VAL A 142 14.54 11.05 -7.83
C VAL A 142 14.80 12.48 -7.36
N THR A 143 14.70 13.41 -8.28
CA THR A 143 14.67 14.85 -7.98
C THR A 143 13.42 15.23 -7.19
N LYS A 144 13.41 16.42 -6.58
CA LYS A 144 12.24 16.94 -5.86
C LYS A 144 11.01 17.07 -6.77
N GLU A 145 11.22 17.48 -8.02
CA GLU A 145 10.17 17.63 -9.03
C GLU A 145 9.59 16.28 -9.44
N GLU A 146 10.42 15.27 -9.66
CA GLU A 146 9.99 13.89 -9.93
C GLU A 146 9.26 13.29 -8.71
N ALA A 147 9.73 13.55 -7.49
CA ALA A 147 9.05 13.11 -6.27
C ALA A 147 7.65 13.73 -6.13
N LYS A 148 7.48 15.00 -6.53
CA LYS A 148 6.15 15.64 -6.59
C LYS A 148 5.26 14.97 -7.64
N GLN A 149 5.80 14.67 -8.83
CA GLN A 149 5.05 13.97 -9.88
C GLN A 149 4.60 12.58 -9.42
N LEU A 150 5.47 11.81 -8.77
CA LEU A 150 5.12 10.51 -8.18
C LEU A 150 4.03 10.63 -7.10
N THR A 151 4.06 11.70 -6.31
CA THR A 151 3.02 11.97 -5.29
C THR A 151 1.65 12.26 -5.94
N VAL A 152 1.63 13.04 -7.02
CA VAL A 152 0.40 13.33 -7.79
C VAL A 152 -0.12 12.04 -8.43
N GLN A 153 0.73 11.31 -9.15
CA GLN A 153 0.38 10.02 -9.76
C GLN A 153 -0.17 9.03 -8.74
N THR A 154 0.43 8.98 -7.55
CA THR A 154 -0.05 8.13 -6.46
C THR A 154 -1.44 8.53 -6.01
N SER A 155 -1.70 9.83 -5.84
CA SER A 155 -2.99 10.32 -5.37
C SER A 155 -4.10 9.99 -6.39
N GLU A 156 -3.83 10.26 -7.68
CA GLU A 156 -4.74 9.90 -8.78
C GLU A 156 -5.01 8.39 -8.84
N LEU A 157 -3.98 7.57 -8.60
CA LEU A 157 -4.16 6.13 -8.65
C LEU A 157 -4.89 5.60 -7.43
N ILE A 158 -4.65 6.14 -6.22
CA ILE A 158 -5.44 5.83 -5.02
C ILE A 158 -6.93 6.12 -5.29
N GLU A 159 -7.24 7.26 -5.90
CA GLU A 159 -8.62 7.61 -6.28
C GLU A 159 -9.22 6.58 -7.24
N LYS A 160 -8.52 6.24 -8.32
CA LYS A 160 -8.99 5.24 -9.29
C LYS A 160 -9.19 3.84 -8.70
N VAL A 161 -8.29 3.40 -7.81
CA VAL A 161 -8.47 2.12 -7.11
C VAL A 161 -9.68 2.21 -6.16
N THR A 162 -9.88 3.36 -5.50
CA THR A 162 -11.04 3.58 -4.63
C THR A 162 -12.35 3.57 -5.42
N GLU A 163 -12.38 4.15 -6.61
CA GLU A 163 -13.51 4.09 -7.53
C GLU A 163 -13.80 2.65 -7.99
N LEU A 164 -12.77 1.89 -8.35
CA LEU A 164 -12.90 0.47 -8.68
C LEU A 164 -13.54 -0.30 -7.52
N VAL A 165 -13.05 -0.09 -6.29
CA VAL A 165 -13.59 -0.72 -5.07
C VAL A 165 -15.07 -0.38 -4.88
N LYS A 166 -15.46 0.89 -5.05
CA LYS A 166 -16.86 1.32 -4.94
C LYS A 166 -17.74 0.70 -6.01
N ALA A 167 -17.30 0.74 -7.28
CA ALA A 167 -18.03 0.14 -8.40
C ALA A 167 -18.20 -1.37 -8.22
N PHE A 168 -17.15 -2.05 -7.74
CA PHE A 168 -17.19 -3.49 -7.45
C PHE A 168 -18.23 -3.81 -6.35
N LYS A 169 -18.34 -2.97 -5.33
CA LYS A 169 -19.31 -3.11 -4.23
C LYS A 169 -20.75 -2.92 -4.68
N GLU A 170 -21.02 -2.11 -5.69
CA GLU A 170 -22.37 -1.90 -6.23
C GLU A 170 -22.91 -3.09 -7.04
N VAL A 171 -22.01 -3.93 -7.56
CA VAL A 171 -22.36 -5.08 -8.42
C VAL A 171 -22.15 -6.45 -7.74
N SER A 172 -21.64 -6.47 -6.50
CA SER A 172 -21.37 -7.67 -5.70
C SER A 172 -22.46 -7.95 -4.67
#